data_AF-A0A819WTR2-F1
#
_entry.id   AF-A0A819WTR2-F1
#
_cell.length_a   1.000
_cell.length_b   1.000
_cell.length_c   1.000
_cell.angle_alpha   90.00
_cell.angle_beta   90.00
_cell.angle_gamma   90.00
#
_symmetry.space_group_name_H-M   'P 1'
#
loop_
_entity.id
_entity.type
_entity.pdbx_description
1 polymer ?
#
loop_
_entity_poly.entity_id
_entity_poly.type
_entity_poly.pdbx_seq_one_letter_code
_entity_poly.pdbx_strand_id
1 'polypeptide(L)'
;MIVFRNNSLTNCSQYTDDYEVLVSFPFHVALNPLSQIFKNTNGLMDANEHIYYLNIINQKYVPLTVYCLKYLQKLYIRKTSFYNTDYQLPIEIIHLASTLTTLGIYDTRITHLPEQISKLKHLQSLELVNTNLIALPNGIGNLSSLTLLYLPNNKLTSLPKTIKNIRLLSQIVLKNNPYLRSIQSINGLSNLRVLQTDNCPIERLPLHLPQLTDLHMSKNNLSHLIGIRTLGYKTNNSKYFYFTNNRIQSIPPQIKHVNNLYFLNLDYNHLISLPLDIFSITTLHYLYIRNNDFSVTELKAIVDKFNATHPYMNLYYLNKKNFNSKKHD
;
A
#
# COMPACT_ATOMS: atom_id res chain seq x y z
N MET A 1 -30.41 -22.73 2.39
CA MET A 1 -29.98 -24.14 2.35
C MET A 1 -28.53 -24.16 2.79
N ILE A 2 -28.27 -24.51 4.05
CA ILE A 2 -26.92 -24.55 4.64
C ILE A 2 -26.26 -25.82 4.11
N VAL A 3 -25.37 -25.67 3.13
CA VAL A 3 -24.52 -26.77 2.67
C VAL A 3 -23.45 -26.96 3.74
N PHE A 4 -23.59 -28.00 4.56
CA PHE A 4 -22.48 -28.52 5.35
C PHE A 4 -21.36 -28.91 4.38
N ARG A 5 -20.30 -28.09 4.32
CA ARG A 5 -19.08 -28.48 3.61
C ARG A 5 -18.48 -29.67 4.36
N ASN A 6 -18.29 -30.78 3.65
CA ASN A 6 -17.29 -31.76 4.06
C ASN A 6 -15.97 -31.01 4.25
N ASN A 7 -15.44 -31.03 5.48
CA ASN A 7 -14.20 -30.38 5.90
C ASN A 7 -12.93 -31.01 5.31
N SER A 8 -13.04 -31.85 4.27
CA SER A 8 -11.89 -32.39 3.58
C SER A 8 -11.33 -31.33 2.62
N LEU A 9 -10.09 -30.90 2.87
CA LEU A 9 -9.31 -30.13 1.91
C LEU A 9 -9.28 -30.84 0.54
N THR A 10 -9.06 -30.07 -0.53
CA THR A 10 -8.87 -30.63 -1.87
C THR A 10 -7.74 -31.66 -1.84
N ASN A 11 -8.02 -32.89 -2.27
CA ASN A 11 -7.02 -33.94 -2.26
C ASN A 11 -6.03 -33.74 -3.42
N CYS A 12 -4.87 -33.13 -3.13
CA CYS A 12 -3.83 -32.93 -4.14
C CYS A 12 -3.02 -34.19 -4.46
N SER A 13 -3.15 -35.28 -3.69
CA SER A 13 -2.38 -36.52 -3.95
C SER A 13 -2.85 -37.30 -5.18
N GLN A 14 -4.03 -36.96 -5.73
CA GLN A 14 -4.56 -37.59 -6.94
C GLN A 14 -3.87 -37.12 -8.22
N TYR A 15 -3.10 -36.02 -8.17
CA TYR A 15 -2.42 -35.45 -9.33
C TYR A 15 -0.93 -35.82 -9.32
N THR A 16 -0.49 -36.48 -10.38
CA THR A 16 0.90 -36.94 -10.52
C THR A 16 1.83 -35.75 -10.75
N ASP A 17 1.42 -34.76 -11.54
CA ASP A 17 2.18 -33.55 -11.87
C ASP A 17 1.28 -32.30 -12.02
N ASP A 18 1.91 -31.15 -12.30
CA ASP A 18 1.22 -29.87 -12.49
C ASP A 18 0.42 -29.82 -13.81
N TYR A 19 0.73 -30.67 -14.80
CA TYR A 19 0.03 -30.73 -16.06
C TYR A 19 -1.35 -31.37 -15.90
N GLU A 20 -1.45 -32.48 -15.16
CA GLU A 20 -2.74 -33.08 -14.79
C GLU A 20 -3.63 -32.09 -14.03
N VAL A 21 -3.03 -31.26 -13.16
CA VAL A 21 -3.76 -30.20 -12.45
C VAL A 21 -4.33 -29.19 -13.46
N LEU A 22 -3.55 -28.72 -14.43
CA LEU A 22 -4.04 -27.78 -15.44
C LEU A 22 -5.13 -28.39 -16.34
N VAL A 23 -4.99 -29.65 -16.74
CA VAL A 23 -6.01 -30.36 -17.54
C VAL A 23 -7.34 -30.47 -16.79
N SER A 24 -7.31 -30.49 -15.45
CA SER A 24 -8.53 -30.48 -14.62
C SER A 24 -9.27 -29.14 -14.62
N PHE A 25 -8.67 -28.06 -15.10
CA PHE A 25 -9.30 -26.75 -15.10
C PHE A 25 -10.45 -26.70 -16.12
N PRO A 26 -11.54 -25.98 -15.81
CA PRO A 26 -12.67 -25.81 -16.72
C PRO A 26 -12.39 -24.81 -17.85
N PHE A 27 -11.15 -24.36 -18.00
CA PHE A 27 -10.68 -23.41 -18.99
C PHE A 27 -9.24 -23.73 -19.38
N HIS A 28 -8.87 -23.37 -20.60
CA HIS A 28 -7.52 -23.55 -21.08
C HIS A 28 -6.55 -22.53 -20.45
N VAL A 29 -5.34 -22.99 -20.16
CA VAL A 29 -4.21 -22.17 -19.71
C VAL A 29 -3.14 -22.20 -20.80
N ALA A 30 -2.91 -21.06 -21.45
CA ALA A 30 -1.83 -20.95 -22.42
C ALA A 30 -0.47 -20.92 -21.71
N LEU A 31 0.41 -21.88 -22.00
CA LEU A 31 1.74 -21.99 -21.40
C LEU A 31 2.81 -21.35 -22.29
N ASN A 32 3.74 -20.63 -21.67
CA ASN A 32 4.86 -19.95 -22.33
C ASN A 32 4.44 -19.06 -23.54
N PRO A 33 3.41 -18.20 -23.41
CA PRO A 33 2.96 -17.39 -24.52
C PRO A 33 4.03 -16.37 -24.94
N LEU A 34 4.31 -16.29 -26.24
CA LEU A 34 5.26 -15.34 -26.86
C LEU A 34 4.93 -13.87 -26.51
N SER A 35 3.66 -13.58 -26.28
CA SER A 35 3.18 -12.29 -25.82
C SER A 35 2.54 -12.45 -24.45
N GLN A 36 3.12 -11.83 -23.41
CA GLN A 36 2.55 -11.72 -22.06
C GLN A 36 1.31 -10.83 -22.04
N ILE A 37 0.35 -11.07 -22.93
CA ILE A 37 -0.85 -10.26 -23.05
C ILE A 37 -1.67 -10.52 -21.79
N PHE A 38 -1.71 -9.52 -20.91
CA PHE A 38 -2.50 -9.45 -19.68
C PHE A 38 -4.04 -9.50 -19.91
N LYS A 39 -4.51 -10.10 -21.01
CA LYS A 39 -5.93 -10.23 -21.35
C LYS A 39 -6.47 -11.65 -21.14
N ASN A 40 -5.62 -12.67 -21.19
CA ASN A 40 -6.03 -14.07 -21.19
C ASN A 40 -5.35 -14.87 -20.06
N THR A 41 -5.98 -15.96 -19.65
CA THR A 41 -5.43 -16.90 -18.67
C THR A 41 -4.18 -17.56 -19.25
N ASN A 42 -3.08 -17.52 -18.51
CA ASN A 42 -1.79 -18.04 -18.95
C ASN A 42 -0.91 -18.51 -17.77
N GLY A 43 0.11 -19.29 -18.10
CA GLY A 43 1.15 -19.72 -17.18
C GLY A 43 2.53 -19.70 -17.82
N LEU A 44 3.57 -19.75 -17.00
CA LEU A 44 4.96 -19.90 -17.44
C LEU A 44 5.57 -21.13 -16.79
N MET A 45 6.43 -21.80 -17.54
CA MET A 45 7.19 -22.95 -17.08
C MET A 45 8.68 -22.64 -17.05
N ASP A 46 9.39 -23.27 -16.11
CA ASP A 46 10.85 -23.26 -16.10
C ASP A 46 11.43 -24.31 -17.08
N ALA A 47 12.75 -24.44 -17.12
CA ALA A 47 13.45 -25.38 -18.00
C ALA A 47 13.18 -26.86 -17.65
N ASN A 48 12.63 -27.14 -16.48
CA ASN A 48 12.23 -28.48 -16.03
C ASN A 48 10.72 -28.69 -16.13
N GLU A 49 10.02 -27.84 -16.90
CA GLU A 49 8.58 -27.88 -17.13
C GLU A 49 7.72 -27.63 -15.86
N HIS A 50 8.30 -27.05 -14.81
CA HIS A 50 7.53 -26.71 -13.61
C HIS A 50 6.72 -25.42 -13.81
N ILE A 51 5.45 -25.43 -13.41
CA ILE A 51 4.55 -24.27 -13.53
C ILE A 51 4.78 -23.32 -12.34
N TYR A 52 5.70 -22.37 -12.52
CA TYR A 52 6.08 -21.43 -11.45
C TYR A 52 5.23 -20.16 -11.42
N TYR A 53 4.52 -19.84 -12.52
CA TYR A 53 3.69 -18.66 -12.65
C TYR A 53 2.34 -19.03 -13.24
N LEU A 54 1.27 -18.48 -12.66
CA LEU A 54 -0.08 -18.59 -13.19
C LEU A 54 -0.83 -17.27 -13.04
N ASN A 55 -1.47 -16.82 -14.12
CA ASN A 55 -2.40 -15.71 -14.14
C ASN A 55 -3.76 -16.19 -14.67
N ILE A 56 -4.77 -16.18 -13.80
CA ILE A 56 -6.15 -16.50 -14.11
C ILE A 56 -6.92 -15.20 -14.28
N ILE A 57 -7.47 -14.96 -15.47
CA ILE A 57 -8.19 -13.71 -15.77
C ILE A 57 -9.48 -13.98 -16.52
N ASN A 58 -10.53 -13.24 -16.17
CA ASN A 58 -11.86 -13.29 -16.80
C ASN A 58 -12.44 -14.71 -16.87
N GLN A 59 -12.16 -15.55 -15.87
CA GLN A 59 -12.75 -16.88 -15.78
C GLN A 59 -14.01 -16.83 -14.92
N LYS A 60 -14.90 -17.82 -15.11
CA LYS A 60 -16.13 -17.92 -14.30
C LYS A 60 -15.81 -18.04 -12.82
N TYR A 61 -14.84 -18.89 -12.48
CA TYR A 61 -14.36 -19.09 -11.13
C TYR A 61 -12.91 -19.61 -11.12
N VAL A 62 -12.23 -19.49 -9.97
CA VAL A 62 -10.96 -20.17 -9.71
C VAL A 62 -11.23 -21.60 -9.22
N PRO A 63 -10.77 -22.65 -9.93
CA PRO A 63 -10.93 -24.03 -9.48
C PRO A 63 -10.05 -24.29 -8.25
N LEU A 64 -10.55 -25.04 -7.25
CA LEU A 64 -9.77 -25.36 -6.04
C LEU A 64 -8.51 -26.19 -6.36
N THR A 65 -8.49 -26.89 -7.48
CA THR A 65 -7.34 -27.67 -7.94
C THR A 65 -6.13 -26.79 -8.25
N VAL A 66 -6.30 -25.46 -8.45
CA VAL A 66 -5.17 -24.52 -8.62
C VAL A 66 -4.16 -24.59 -7.47
N TYR A 67 -4.65 -24.88 -6.26
CA TYR A 67 -3.80 -24.93 -5.08
C TYR A 67 -2.95 -26.22 -5.01
N CYS A 68 -3.16 -27.16 -5.93
CA CYS A 68 -2.37 -28.39 -6.04
C CYS A 68 -1.14 -28.25 -6.94
N LEU A 69 -0.91 -27.09 -7.56
CA LEU A 69 0.29 -26.82 -8.35
C LEU A 69 1.53 -26.78 -7.44
N LYS A 70 2.39 -27.79 -7.56
CA LYS A 70 3.48 -28.10 -6.62
C LYS A 70 4.59 -27.06 -6.63
N TYR A 71 4.82 -26.42 -7.77
CA TYR A 71 5.94 -25.50 -7.97
C TYR A 71 5.51 -24.03 -8.10
N LEU A 72 4.24 -23.73 -7.89
CA LEU A 72 3.68 -22.41 -8.14
C LEU A 72 4.26 -21.35 -7.20
N GLN A 73 5.03 -20.41 -7.75
CA GLN A 73 5.63 -19.32 -7.00
C GLN A 73 4.81 -18.03 -7.07
N LYS A 74 4.13 -17.80 -8.19
CA LYS A 74 3.39 -16.57 -8.45
C LYS A 74 1.98 -16.87 -8.95
N LEU A 75 0.99 -16.51 -8.15
CA LEU A 75 -0.43 -16.68 -8.49
C LEU A 75 -1.10 -15.32 -8.60
N TYR A 76 -1.63 -15.03 -9.78
CA TYR A 76 -2.44 -13.85 -10.04
C TYR A 76 -3.86 -14.25 -10.42
N ILE A 77 -4.85 -13.62 -9.80
CA ILE A 77 -6.28 -13.86 -10.05
C ILE A 77 -6.93 -12.50 -10.33
N ARG A 78 -7.53 -12.34 -11.50
CA ARG A 78 -8.09 -11.06 -11.96
C ARG A 78 -9.50 -11.24 -12.49
N LYS A 79 -10.45 -10.39 -12.07
CA LYS A 79 -11.82 -10.39 -12.61
C LYS A 79 -12.45 -11.78 -12.66
N THR A 80 -12.16 -12.60 -11.66
CA THR A 80 -12.54 -14.01 -11.59
C THR A 80 -13.14 -14.28 -10.20
N SER A 81 -14.26 -14.99 -10.15
CA SER A 81 -14.93 -15.29 -8.88
C SER A 81 -14.24 -16.44 -8.14
N PHE A 82 -14.43 -16.53 -6.83
CA PHE A 82 -14.10 -17.75 -6.10
C PHE A 82 -15.38 -18.56 -5.90
N TYR A 83 -15.27 -19.90 -5.87
CA TYR A 83 -16.42 -20.78 -5.67
C TYR A 83 -17.17 -20.57 -4.35
N ASN A 84 -16.60 -19.85 -3.39
CA ASN A 84 -17.21 -19.66 -2.08
C ASN A 84 -18.22 -18.50 -2.07
N THR A 85 -19.41 -18.75 -1.52
CA THR A 85 -20.47 -17.76 -1.26
C THR A 85 -20.09 -16.75 -0.18
N ASP A 86 -19.10 -17.07 0.66
CA ASP A 86 -18.72 -16.24 1.81
C ASP A 86 -17.75 -15.11 1.45
N TYR A 87 -17.46 -14.90 0.16
CA TYR A 87 -16.54 -13.86 -0.29
C TYR A 87 -15.17 -13.94 0.39
N GLN A 88 -14.68 -15.16 0.63
CA GLN A 88 -13.42 -15.44 1.31
C GLN A 88 -12.46 -16.19 0.37
N LEU A 89 -11.16 -15.90 0.46
CA LEU A 89 -10.13 -16.73 -0.20
C LEU A 89 -10.17 -18.16 0.38
N PRO A 90 -10.17 -19.22 -0.46
CA PRO A 90 -10.23 -20.60 0.01
C PRO A 90 -9.07 -21.00 0.94
N ILE A 91 -9.35 -21.87 1.92
CA ILE A 91 -8.35 -22.36 2.91
C ILE A 91 -7.27 -23.22 2.26
N GLU A 92 -7.57 -23.78 1.09
CA GLU A 92 -6.70 -24.58 0.23
C GLU A 92 -5.43 -23.84 -0.19
N ILE A 93 -5.38 -22.51 -0.06
CA ILE A 93 -4.13 -21.73 -0.20
C ILE A 93 -2.97 -22.29 0.63
N ILE A 94 -3.26 -23.02 1.72
CA ILE A 94 -2.27 -23.71 2.54
C ILE A 94 -1.39 -24.70 1.75
N HIS A 95 -1.90 -25.29 0.66
CA HIS A 95 -1.13 -26.22 -0.16
C HIS A 95 0.04 -25.53 -0.89
N LEU A 96 0.00 -24.22 -1.05
CA LEU A 96 1.07 -23.43 -1.67
C LEU A 96 2.07 -22.86 -0.64
N ALA A 97 2.01 -23.29 0.63
CA ALA A 97 2.80 -22.71 1.72
C ALA A 97 4.32 -22.83 1.55
N SER A 98 4.79 -23.85 0.84
CA SER A 98 6.21 -24.11 0.60
C SER A 98 6.78 -23.35 -0.60
N THR A 99 5.93 -22.84 -1.51
CA THR A 99 6.39 -22.33 -2.83
C THR A 99 5.95 -20.91 -3.14
N LEU A 100 4.79 -20.47 -2.64
CA LEU A 100 4.22 -19.19 -3.06
C LEU A 100 5.02 -18.00 -2.52
N THR A 101 5.55 -17.20 -3.44
CA THR A 101 6.29 -15.96 -3.16
C THR A 101 5.45 -14.73 -3.48
N THR A 102 4.50 -14.82 -4.41
CA THR A 102 3.60 -13.70 -4.76
C THR A 102 2.16 -14.18 -4.90
N LEU A 103 1.25 -13.51 -4.20
CA LEU A 103 -0.19 -13.67 -4.35
C LEU A 103 -0.80 -12.34 -4.74
N GLY A 104 -1.37 -12.27 -5.95
CA GLY A 104 -2.06 -11.10 -6.45
C GLY A 104 -3.52 -11.38 -6.78
N ILE A 105 -4.45 -10.61 -6.22
CA ILE A 105 -5.88 -10.74 -6.44
C ILE A 105 -6.44 -9.37 -6.81
N TYR A 106 -7.08 -9.24 -7.97
CA TYR A 106 -7.51 -7.95 -8.53
C TYR A 106 -8.94 -8.04 -9.04
N ASP A 107 -9.72 -6.99 -8.77
CA ASP A 107 -11.09 -6.85 -9.29
C ASP A 107 -11.95 -8.07 -8.97
N THR A 108 -11.83 -8.58 -7.74
CA THR A 108 -12.66 -9.69 -7.24
C THR A 108 -13.59 -9.18 -6.14
N ARG A 109 -14.32 -10.08 -5.47
CA ARG A 109 -15.25 -9.70 -4.40
C ARG A 109 -14.83 -10.21 -3.02
N ILE A 110 -13.55 -10.56 -2.82
CA ILE A 110 -13.08 -11.07 -1.53
C ILE A 110 -13.09 -9.98 -0.45
N THR A 111 -13.83 -10.27 0.62
CA THR A 111 -13.94 -9.44 1.83
C THR A 111 -12.96 -9.87 2.94
N HIS A 112 -12.50 -11.13 2.95
CA HIS A 112 -11.63 -11.68 4.00
C HIS A 112 -10.58 -12.67 3.46
N LEU A 113 -9.42 -12.71 4.12
CA LEU A 113 -8.41 -13.76 3.94
C LEU A 113 -8.55 -14.83 5.05
N PRO A 114 -8.32 -16.11 4.77
CA PRO A 114 -8.28 -17.17 5.77
C PRO A 114 -7.04 -17.04 6.67
N GLU A 115 -7.12 -17.52 7.92
CA GLU A 115 -5.97 -17.55 8.84
C GLU A 115 -4.80 -18.40 8.31
N GLN A 116 -5.08 -19.36 7.43
CA GLN A 116 -4.10 -20.18 6.71
C GLN A 116 -3.10 -19.35 5.90
N ILE A 117 -3.43 -18.11 5.52
CA ILE A 117 -2.46 -17.21 4.87
C ILE A 117 -1.17 -17.07 5.70
N SER A 118 -1.28 -17.16 7.04
CA SER A 118 -0.14 -17.09 7.97
C SER A 118 0.89 -18.20 7.81
N LYS A 119 0.57 -19.26 7.06
CA LYS A 119 1.46 -20.39 6.76
C LYS A 119 2.35 -20.14 5.54
N LEU A 120 2.07 -19.14 4.71
CA LEU A 120 2.87 -18.82 3.52
C LEU A 120 4.19 -18.11 3.88
N LYS A 121 5.12 -18.83 4.52
CA LYS A 121 6.36 -18.24 5.06
C LYS A 121 7.29 -17.65 4.00
N HIS A 122 7.17 -18.10 2.75
CA HIS A 122 7.94 -17.62 1.61
C HIS A 122 7.27 -16.45 0.87
N LEU A 123 6.06 -16.03 1.28
CA LEU A 123 5.35 -14.95 0.62
C LEU A 123 6.08 -13.61 0.80
N GLN A 124 6.50 -13.02 -0.31
CA GLN A 124 7.24 -11.76 -0.38
C GLN A 124 6.32 -10.59 -0.77
N SER A 125 5.33 -10.83 -1.63
CA SER A 125 4.34 -9.84 -2.06
C SER A 125 2.91 -10.36 -1.86
N LEU A 126 2.09 -9.58 -1.16
CA LEU A 126 0.66 -9.79 -1.03
C LEU A 126 -0.08 -8.59 -1.61
N GLU A 127 -0.79 -8.82 -2.72
CA GLU A 127 -1.48 -7.79 -3.47
C GLU A 127 -2.98 -8.11 -3.55
N LEU A 128 -3.81 -7.27 -2.95
CA LEU A 128 -5.27 -7.34 -3.09
C LEU A 128 -5.79 -5.98 -3.54
N VAL A 129 -6.15 -5.85 -4.81
CA VAL A 129 -6.59 -4.59 -5.40
C VAL A 129 -8.07 -4.69 -5.74
N ASN A 130 -8.87 -3.74 -5.27
CA ASN A 130 -10.29 -3.69 -5.64
C ASN A 130 -11.01 -5.02 -5.33
N THR A 131 -10.85 -5.55 -4.10
CA THR A 131 -11.50 -6.83 -3.70
C THR A 131 -12.66 -6.65 -2.72
N ASN A 132 -12.81 -5.47 -2.10
CA ASN A 132 -13.69 -5.21 -0.94
C ASN A 132 -13.14 -5.76 0.40
N LEU A 133 -11.83 -5.97 0.53
CA LEU A 133 -11.22 -6.48 1.76
C LEU A 133 -11.54 -5.57 2.96
N ILE A 134 -12.09 -6.14 4.04
CA ILE A 134 -12.56 -5.38 5.22
C ILE A 134 -11.52 -5.42 6.36
N ALA A 135 -10.83 -6.55 6.50
CA ALA A 135 -9.81 -6.76 7.51
C ALA A 135 -8.75 -7.76 7.03
N LEU A 136 -7.55 -7.66 7.62
CA LEU A 136 -6.52 -8.70 7.53
C LEU A 136 -6.62 -9.63 8.75
N PRO A 137 -6.37 -10.94 8.60
CA PRO A 137 -6.31 -11.88 9.72
C PRO A 137 -5.18 -11.53 10.69
N ASN A 138 -5.33 -11.90 11.96
CA ASN A 138 -4.30 -11.65 12.96
C ASN A 138 -3.00 -12.41 12.65
N GLY A 139 -3.10 -13.57 11.99
CA GLY A 139 -1.95 -14.35 11.54
C GLY A 139 -1.06 -13.66 10.50
N ILE A 140 -1.44 -12.51 9.92
CA ILE A 140 -0.61 -11.80 8.92
C ILE A 140 0.79 -11.46 9.44
N GLY A 141 0.92 -11.21 10.76
CA GLY A 141 2.20 -10.94 11.42
C GLY A 141 3.22 -12.08 11.34
N ASN A 142 2.78 -13.28 10.95
CA ASN A 142 3.63 -14.46 10.85
C ASN A 142 4.27 -14.64 9.45
N LEU A 143 4.00 -13.74 8.50
CA LEU A 143 4.58 -13.75 7.15
C LEU A 143 6.01 -13.19 7.18
N SER A 144 6.97 -13.98 7.66
CA SER A 144 8.34 -13.53 7.92
C SER A 144 9.11 -13.01 6.70
N SER A 145 8.73 -13.43 5.49
CA SER A 145 9.38 -13.01 4.23
C SER A 145 8.68 -11.84 3.53
N LEU A 146 7.57 -11.34 4.06
CA LEU A 146 6.77 -10.34 3.36
C LEU A 146 7.49 -8.99 3.33
N THR A 147 7.69 -8.47 2.13
CA THR A 147 8.37 -7.19 1.88
C THR A 147 7.43 -6.11 1.35
N LEU A 148 6.35 -6.52 0.68
CA LEU A 148 5.33 -5.66 0.08
C LEU A 148 3.91 -6.09 0.51
N LEU A 149 3.16 -5.13 1.06
CA LEU A 149 1.72 -5.26 1.32
C LEU A 149 0.96 -4.21 0.48
N TYR A 150 0.28 -4.65 -0.58
CA TYR A 150 -0.35 -3.78 -1.57
C TYR A 150 -1.87 -3.98 -1.59
N LEU A 151 -2.62 -3.15 -0.86
CA LEU A 151 -4.07 -3.29 -0.66
C LEU A 151 -4.91 -2.07 -1.09
N PRO A 152 -4.65 -1.41 -2.24
CA PRO A 152 -5.43 -0.25 -2.64
C PRO A 152 -6.87 -0.60 -3.07
N ASN A 153 -7.77 0.38 -2.95
CA ASN A 153 -9.18 0.28 -3.36
C ASN A 153 -9.93 -0.83 -2.60
N ASN A 154 -9.77 -0.90 -1.28
CA ASN A 154 -10.50 -1.86 -0.45
C ASN A 154 -11.39 -1.14 0.57
N LYS A 155 -11.92 -1.88 1.54
CA LYS A 155 -12.78 -1.39 2.60
C LYS A 155 -12.15 -1.60 3.97
N LEU A 156 -10.82 -1.57 4.06
CA LEU A 156 -10.09 -1.83 5.29
C LEU A 156 -10.52 -0.85 6.37
N THR A 157 -10.86 -1.38 7.54
CA THR A 157 -11.22 -0.56 8.72
C THR A 157 -10.00 -0.32 9.63
N SER A 158 -9.07 -1.28 9.68
CA SER A 158 -7.86 -1.22 10.50
C SER A 158 -6.78 -2.16 9.98
N LEU A 159 -5.55 -1.99 10.48
CA LEU A 159 -4.46 -2.97 10.36
C LEU A 159 -4.32 -3.74 11.68
N PRO A 160 -4.12 -5.07 11.65
CA PRO A 160 -3.96 -5.86 12.87
C PRO A 160 -2.69 -5.46 13.62
N LYS A 161 -2.72 -5.51 14.96
CA LYS A 161 -1.57 -5.16 15.82
C LYS A 161 -0.33 -6.01 15.56
N THR A 162 -0.52 -7.22 15.02
CA THR A 162 0.55 -8.16 14.68
C THR A 162 1.32 -7.76 13.43
N ILE A 163 0.86 -6.78 12.64
CA ILE A 163 1.58 -6.33 11.43
C ILE A 163 3.02 -5.90 11.75
N LYS A 164 3.25 -5.32 12.93
CA LYS A 164 4.60 -4.93 13.41
C LYS A 164 5.59 -6.09 13.50
N ASN A 165 5.12 -7.33 13.52
CA ASN A 165 5.97 -8.52 13.61
C ASN A 165 6.58 -8.90 12.25
N ILE A 166 6.11 -8.32 11.14
CA ILE A 166 6.62 -8.55 9.79
C ILE A 166 7.93 -7.79 9.60
N ARG A 167 9.03 -8.40 10.01
CA ARG A 167 10.34 -7.71 10.13
C ARG A 167 10.90 -7.23 8.79
N LEU A 168 10.58 -7.88 7.66
CA LEU A 168 11.09 -7.50 6.35
C LEU A 168 10.17 -6.55 5.57
N LEU A 169 9.04 -6.14 6.15
CA LEU A 169 8.06 -5.29 5.47
C LEU A 169 8.66 -3.92 5.19
N SER A 170 8.85 -3.61 3.91
CA SER A 170 9.50 -2.39 3.44
C SER A 170 8.53 -1.41 2.81
N GLN A 171 7.41 -1.90 2.27
CA GLN A 171 6.41 -1.10 1.58
C GLN A 171 4.99 -1.49 1.97
N ILE A 172 4.17 -0.49 2.29
CA ILE A 172 2.74 -0.62 2.54
C ILE A 172 1.99 0.38 1.65
N VAL A 173 1.06 -0.12 0.83
CA VAL A 173 0.18 0.71 -0.01
C VAL A 173 -1.27 0.38 0.33
N LEU A 174 -1.99 1.36 0.87
CA LEU A 174 -3.37 1.25 1.35
C LEU A 174 -4.27 2.35 0.76
N LYS A 175 -3.90 2.90 -0.40
CA LYS A 175 -4.64 4.00 -1.05
C LYS A 175 -6.13 3.65 -1.22
N ASN A 176 -7.00 4.66 -1.11
CA ASN A 176 -8.44 4.51 -1.34
C ASN A 176 -9.08 3.42 -0.44
N ASN A 177 -8.81 3.48 0.87
CA ASN A 177 -9.53 2.70 1.87
C ASN A 177 -10.41 3.64 2.71
N PRO A 178 -11.69 3.84 2.33
CA PRO A 178 -12.53 4.92 2.87
C PRO A 178 -12.95 4.73 4.32
N TYR A 179 -12.66 3.57 4.93
CA TYR A 179 -12.96 3.27 6.33
C TYR A 179 -11.71 3.21 7.22
N LEU A 180 -10.50 3.35 6.64
CA LEU A 180 -9.25 3.24 7.38
C LEU A 180 -8.92 4.56 8.07
N ARG A 181 -9.31 4.69 9.35
CA ARG A 181 -9.13 5.93 10.13
C ARG A 181 -7.81 6.02 10.89
N SER A 182 -7.07 4.92 11.00
CA SER A 182 -5.88 4.85 11.84
C SER A 182 -4.85 3.85 11.30
N ILE A 183 -3.59 4.24 11.45
CA ILE A 183 -2.41 3.41 11.13
C ILE A 183 -1.51 3.19 12.35
N GLN A 184 -2.00 3.39 13.58
CA GLN A 184 -1.18 3.26 14.80
C GLN A 184 -0.51 1.88 14.94
N SER A 185 -1.10 0.83 14.35
CA SER A 185 -0.56 -0.53 14.34
C SER A 185 0.80 -0.67 13.64
N ILE A 186 1.22 0.31 12.82
CA ILE A 186 2.53 0.29 12.13
C ILE A 186 3.70 0.67 13.04
N ASN A 187 3.43 1.16 14.25
CA ASN A 187 4.46 1.43 15.25
C ASN A 187 5.33 0.18 15.44
N GLY A 188 6.65 0.32 15.27
CA GLY A 188 7.62 -0.77 15.41
C GLY A 188 8.03 -1.48 14.12
N LEU A 189 7.48 -1.13 12.96
CA LEU A 189 7.93 -1.65 11.66
C LEU A 189 9.30 -1.08 11.23
N SER A 190 10.38 -1.57 11.84
CA SER A 190 11.73 -0.99 11.68
C SER A 190 12.25 -0.91 10.25
N ASN A 191 11.80 -1.81 9.35
CA ASN A 191 12.22 -1.84 7.95
C ASN A 191 11.27 -1.13 6.98
N LEU A 192 10.16 -0.56 7.44
CA LEU A 192 9.26 0.17 6.56
C LEU A 192 9.94 1.45 6.03
N ARG A 193 9.90 1.63 4.71
CA ARG A 193 10.47 2.78 3.99
C ARG A 193 9.40 3.56 3.23
N VAL A 194 8.45 2.85 2.63
CA VAL A 194 7.38 3.45 1.83
C VAL A 194 6.04 3.19 2.50
N LEU A 195 5.30 4.26 2.78
CA LEU A 195 3.92 4.19 3.25
C LEU A 195 3.04 5.07 2.38
N GLN A 196 2.03 4.48 1.76
CA GLN A 196 1.03 5.20 0.97
C GLN A 196 -0.38 4.94 1.49
N THR A 197 -1.04 5.97 1.98
CA THR A 197 -2.41 5.95 2.50
C THR A 197 -3.24 7.08 1.91
N ASP A 198 -2.96 7.48 0.66
CA ASP A 198 -3.72 8.54 0.01
C ASP A 198 -5.21 8.18 -0.05
N ASN A 199 -6.08 9.17 0.16
CA ASN A 199 -7.54 8.98 0.15
C ASN A 199 -8.01 7.93 1.18
N CYS A 200 -7.53 8.07 2.42
CA CYS A 200 -8.03 7.37 3.59
C CYS A 200 -8.50 8.42 4.60
N PRO A 201 -9.51 8.18 5.46
CA PRO A 201 -9.92 9.16 6.45
C PRO A 201 -9.01 9.18 7.69
N ILE A 202 -7.67 9.10 7.53
CA ILE A 202 -6.74 9.05 8.67
C ILE A 202 -6.66 10.42 9.34
N GLU A 203 -6.82 10.44 10.66
CA GLU A 203 -6.92 11.68 11.44
C GLU A 203 -5.60 12.12 12.08
N ARG A 204 -4.66 11.18 12.29
CA ARG A 204 -3.37 11.47 12.94
C ARG A 204 -2.26 10.52 12.54
N LEU A 205 -1.04 11.04 12.55
CA LEU A 205 0.19 10.25 12.48
C LEU A 205 0.39 9.41 13.76
N PRO A 206 1.07 8.25 13.67
CA PRO A 206 1.63 7.57 14.82
C PRO A 206 2.73 8.35 15.53
N LEU A 207 2.81 8.22 16.86
CA LEU A 207 3.83 8.91 17.67
C LEU A 207 5.26 8.39 17.46
N HIS A 208 5.38 7.15 16.97
CA HIS A 208 6.64 6.45 16.75
C HIS A 208 6.65 5.80 15.36
N LEU A 209 6.63 6.64 14.33
CA LEU A 209 6.69 6.18 12.96
C LEU A 209 8.03 5.49 12.64
N PRO A 210 8.01 4.51 11.73
CA PRO A 210 9.21 3.87 11.26
C PRO A 210 10.06 4.79 10.38
N GLN A 211 11.21 4.29 9.93
CA GLN A 211 12.21 5.04 9.19
C GLN A 211 11.80 5.27 7.73
N LEU A 212 10.74 6.04 7.51
CA LEU A 212 10.15 6.29 6.20
C LEU A 212 11.00 7.24 5.35
N THR A 213 11.17 6.88 4.08
CA THR A 213 11.72 7.74 3.02
C THR A 213 10.58 8.38 2.23
N ASP A 214 9.51 7.64 1.96
CA ASP A 214 8.41 8.06 1.11
C ASP A 214 7.10 7.91 1.88
N LEU A 215 6.45 9.04 2.17
CA LEU A 215 5.20 9.09 2.92
C LEU A 215 4.14 9.82 2.11
N HIS A 216 3.17 9.07 1.61
CA HIS A 216 2.03 9.63 0.89
C HIS A 216 0.78 9.52 1.77
N MET A 217 0.29 10.64 2.25
CA MET A 217 -0.92 10.75 3.07
C MET A 217 -1.81 11.89 2.57
N SER A 218 -1.89 12.08 1.26
CA SER A 218 -2.73 13.10 0.65
C SER A 218 -4.21 12.72 0.74
N LYS A 219 -5.13 13.68 0.75
CA LYS A 219 -6.58 13.42 0.85
C LYS A 219 -6.95 12.63 2.11
N ASN A 220 -6.35 12.99 3.25
CA ASN A 220 -6.69 12.43 4.57
C ASN A 220 -7.37 13.50 5.44
N ASN A 221 -7.64 13.16 6.71
CA ASN A 221 -8.24 14.07 7.70
C ASN A 221 -7.21 14.57 8.72
N LEU A 222 -5.92 14.60 8.37
CA LEU A 222 -4.87 15.03 9.30
C LEU A 222 -5.08 16.50 9.69
N SER A 223 -5.21 16.79 10.98
CA SER A 223 -5.30 18.16 11.49
C SER A 223 -3.97 18.72 11.99
N HIS A 224 -3.04 17.83 12.36
CA HIS A 224 -1.71 18.17 12.85
C HIS A 224 -0.70 17.09 12.46
N LEU A 225 0.58 17.47 12.42
CA LEU A 225 1.69 16.54 12.15
C LEU A 225 2.41 16.10 13.43
N ILE A 226 1.68 15.93 14.54
CA ILE A 226 2.22 15.40 15.79
C ILE A 226 2.78 13.98 15.53
N GLY A 227 4.05 13.75 15.84
CA GLY A 227 4.76 12.50 15.53
C GLY A 227 5.78 12.62 14.39
N ILE A 228 5.76 13.73 13.64
CA ILE A 228 6.69 13.99 12.53
C ILE A 228 8.16 13.89 12.94
N ARG A 229 8.49 14.19 14.21
CA ARG A 229 9.84 14.07 14.78
C ARG A 229 10.46 12.69 14.62
N THR A 230 9.64 11.66 14.49
CA THR A 230 10.09 10.26 14.39
C THR A 230 10.30 9.80 12.96
N LEU A 231 9.95 10.62 11.96
CA LEU A 231 10.08 10.27 10.55
C LEU A 231 11.54 10.20 10.09
N GLY A 232 12.00 8.97 9.88
CA GLY A 232 13.24 8.71 9.13
C GLY A 232 14.53 9.19 9.78
N TYR A 233 14.54 9.49 11.09
CA TYR A 233 15.65 10.11 11.82
C TYR A 233 17.00 9.34 11.80
N LYS A 234 17.07 8.14 11.20
CA LYS A 234 18.28 7.29 11.13
C LYS A 234 18.81 7.02 9.72
N THR A 235 18.19 7.54 8.66
CA THR A 235 18.60 7.23 7.28
C THR A 235 19.22 8.42 6.58
N ASN A 236 20.28 8.20 5.81
CA ASN A 236 20.91 9.24 4.98
C ASN A 236 20.15 9.52 3.66
N ASN A 237 19.06 8.79 3.43
CA ASN A 237 18.24 8.94 2.23
C ASN A 237 17.42 10.23 2.28
N SER A 238 17.24 10.84 1.11
CA SER A 238 16.30 11.95 0.91
C SER A 238 14.87 11.49 1.19
N LYS A 239 14.06 12.40 1.75
CA LYS A 239 12.68 12.11 2.14
C LYS A 239 11.67 12.93 1.38
N TYR A 240 10.57 12.27 1.02
CA TYR A 240 9.50 12.78 0.17
C TYR A 240 8.16 12.61 0.86
N PHE A 241 7.62 13.72 1.40
CA PHE A 241 6.38 13.71 2.17
C PHE A 241 5.27 14.48 1.45
N TYR A 242 4.15 13.79 1.25
CA TYR A 242 2.98 14.31 0.54
C TYR A 242 1.77 14.33 1.48
N PHE A 243 1.37 15.53 1.90
CA PHE A 243 0.25 15.79 2.80
C PHE A 243 -0.82 16.69 2.14
N THR A 244 -0.88 16.70 0.81
CA THR A 244 -1.83 17.53 0.06
C THR A 244 -3.28 17.20 0.39
N ASN A 245 -4.19 18.18 0.41
CA ASN A 245 -5.62 17.96 0.70
C ASN A 245 -5.83 17.29 2.07
N ASN A 246 -5.38 17.93 3.15
CA ASN A 246 -5.67 17.52 4.51
C ASN A 246 -6.35 18.68 5.26
N ARG A 247 -6.36 18.65 6.60
CA ARG A 247 -6.91 19.71 7.45
C ARG A 247 -5.82 20.31 8.35
N ILE A 248 -4.56 20.28 7.90
CA ILE A 248 -3.40 20.59 8.76
C ILE A 248 -3.41 22.08 9.07
N GLN A 249 -3.46 22.43 10.35
CA GLN A 249 -3.49 23.82 10.82
C GLN A 249 -2.10 24.35 11.23
N SER A 250 -1.20 23.45 11.62
CA SER A 250 0.16 23.81 12.01
C SER A 250 1.16 22.68 11.76
N ILE A 251 2.41 23.07 11.52
CA ILE A 251 3.57 22.18 11.50
C ILE A 251 4.30 22.34 12.84
N PRO A 252 4.62 21.25 13.54
CA PRO A 252 5.29 21.37 14.83
C PRO A 252 6.81 21.70 14.65
N PRO A 253 7.43 22.44 15.59
CA PRO A 253 8.87 22.79 15.57
C PRO A 253 9.82 21.61 15.35
N GLN A 254 9.43 20.42 15.79
CA GLN A 254 10.22 19.20 15.66
C GLN A 254 10.40 18.73 14.20
N ILE A 255 9.81 19.41 13.21
CA ILE A 255 10.08 19.19 11.79
C ILE A 255 11.58 19.28 11.45
N LYS A 256 12.35 20.13 12.16
CA LYS A 256 13.81 20.20 11.98
C LYS A 256 14.56 18.92 12.30
N HIS A 257 13.95 18.01 13.07
CA HIS A 257 14.56 16.72 13.41
C HIS A 257 14.37 15.67 12.30
N VAL A 258 13.57 15.97 11.27
CA VAL A 258 13.48 15.13 10.08
C VAL A 258 14.73 15.38 9.24
N ASN A 259 15.78 14.57 9.46
CA ASN A 259 17.02 14.68 8.67
C ASN A 259 16.74 14.41 7.17
N ASN A 260 17.49 15.06 6.27
CA ASN A 260 17.38 14.87 4.82
C ASN A 260 15.96 15.00 4.27
N LEU A 261 15.14 15.89 4.85
CA LEU A 261 13.84 16.22 4.29
C LEU A 261 14.05 17.00 2.98
N TYR A 262 13.77 16.35 1.85
CA TYR A 262 14.05 16.91 0.53
C TYR A 262 12.81 17.57 -0.08
N PHE A 263 11.65 16.92 0.08
CA PHE A 263 10.39 17.35 -0.50
C PHE A 263 9.28 17.29 0.54
N LEU A 264 8.57 18.41 0.70
CA LEU A 264 7.40 18.51 1.58
C LEU A 264 6.26 19.20 0.83
N ASN A 265 5.17 18.46 0.61
CA ASN A 265 3.96 19.02 0.02
C ASN A 265 2.82 19.11 1.04
N LEU A 266 2.38 20.34 1.28
CA LEU A 266 1.32 20.75 2.19
C LEU A 266 0.24 21.58 1.48
N ASP A 267 0.16 21.49 0.15
CA ASP A 267 -0.88 22.19 -0.61
C ASP A 267 -2.29 21.80 -0.11
N TYR A 268 -3.25 22.72 -0.19
CA TYR A 268 -4.65 22.47 0.18
C TYR A 268 -4.79 21.98 1.63
N ASN A 269 -4.39 22.82 2.57
CA ASN A 269 -4.49 22.61 4.02
C ASN A 269 -5.02 23.91 4.67
N HIS A 270 -4.92 24.02 6.00
CA HIS A 270 -5.39 25.17 6.78
C HIS A 270 -4.25 25.86 7.54
N LEU A 271 -3.04 25.86 6.97
CA LEU A 271 -1.89 26.49 7.61
C LEU A 271 -2.05 28.02 7.61
N ILE A 272 -1.86 28.64 8.77
CA ILE A 272 -1.84 30.10 8.92
C ILE A 272 -0.42 30.66 9.08
N SER A 273 0.55 29.81 9.44
CA SER A 273 1.95 30.16 9.65
C SER A 273 2.86 28.93 9.51
N LEU A 274 4.17 29.17 9.44
CA LEU A 274 5.18 28.12 9.46
C LEU A 274 6.08 28.28 10.72
N PRO A 275 6.50 27.19 11.38
CA PRO A 275 7.40 27.28 12.53
C PRO A 275 8.79 27.78 12.10
N LEU A 276 9.47 28.55 12.96
CA LEU A 276 10.82 29.07 12.65
C LEU A 276 11.84 27.98 12.31
N ASP A 277 11.65 26.79 12.86
CA ASP A 277 12.51 25.63 12.67
C ASP A 277 12.56 25.12 11.22
N ILE A 278 11.51 25.34 10.42
CA ILE A 278 11.50 24.88 9.02
C ILE A 278 12.53 25.62 8.16
N PHE A 279 12.87 26.87 8.53
CA PHE A 279 13.89 27.68 7.88
C PHE A 279 15.32 27.27 8.29
N SER A 280 15.49 26.23 9.11
CA SER A 280 16.81 25.65 9.42
C SER A 280 17.10 24.37 8.62
N ILE A 281 16.13 23.89 7.83
CA ILE A 281 16.22 22.62 7.12
C ILE A 281 16.92 22.83 5.76
N THR A 282 18.24 22.83 5.77
CA THR A 282 19.09 23.05 4.58
C THR A 282 18.93 22.00 3.48
N THR A 283 18.38 20.84 3.82
CA THR A 283 18.12 19.75 2.88
C THR A 283 16.80 19.90 2.13
N LEU A 284 15.93 20.84 2.53
CA LEU A 284 14.63 21.05 1.90
C LEU A 284 14.78 21.77 0.56
N HIS A 285 14.50 21.06 -0.53
CA HIS A 285 14.61 21.58 -1.90
C HIS A 285 13.26 21.96 -2.50
N TYR A 286 12.17 21.37 -2.01
CA TYR A 286 10.83 21.60 -2.52
C TYR A 286 9.83 21.74 -1.38
N LEU A 287 9.20 22.92 -1.28
CA LEU A 287 8.12 23.18 -0.33
C LEU A 287 6.88 23.66 -1.08
N TYR A 288 5.78 22.94 -0.94
CA TYR A 288 4.49 23.31 -1.52
C TYR A 288 3.51 23.69 -0.41
N ILE A 289 3.01 24.93 -0.42
CA ILE A 289 2.12 25.50 0.59
C ILE A 289 0.93 26.27 -0.04
N ARG A 290 0.61 26.01 -1.30
CA ARG A 290 -0.49 26.65 -2.03
C ARG A 290 -1.83 26.28 -1.38
N ASN A 291 -2.80 27.17 -1.48
CA ASN A 291 -4.17 27.00 -0.99
C ASN A 291 -4.20 26.62 0.49
N ASN A 292 -3.50 27.42 1.29
CA ASN A 292 -3.57 27.46 2.75
C ASN A 292 -4.13 28.82 3.19
N ASP A 293 -4.28 29.01 4.50
CA ASP A 293 -4.95 30.15 5.12
C ASP A 293 -3.95 31.25 5.57
N PHE A 294 -2.80 31.34 4.91
CA PHE A 294 -1.80 32.38 5.20
C PHE A 294 -2.30 33.77 4.82
N SER A 295 -2.04 34.76 5.67
CA SER A 295 -2.22 36.17 5.31
C SER A 295 -1.17 36.60 4.26
N VAL A 296 -1.44 37.70 3.54
CA VAL A 296 -0.48 38.27 2.58
C VAL A 296 0.84 38.67 3.27
N THR A 297 0.75 39.22 4.50
CA THR A 297 1.93 39.62 5.28
C THR A 297 2.76 38.42 5.71
N GLU A 298 2.11 37.33 6.14
CA GLU A 298 2.79 36.09 6.52
C GLU A 298 3.47 35.42 5.32
N LEU A 299 2.77 35.32 4.17
CA LEU A 299 3.37 34.79 2.95
C LEU A 299 4.60 35.58 2.52
N LYS A 300 4.54 36.92 2.59
CA LYS A 300 5.69 37.77 2.28
C LYS A 300 6.85 37.48 3.24
N ALA A 301 6.59 37.39 4.54
CA ALA A 301 7.62 37.06 5.53
C ALA A 301 8.25 35.68 5.29
N ILE A 302 7.44 34.67 4.95
CA ILE A 302 7.92 33.33 4.60
C ILE A 302 8.83 33.37 3.37
N VAL A 303 8.41 34.06 2.30
CA VAL A 303 9.18 34.19 1.04
C VAL A 303 10.50 34.92 1.29
N ASP A 304 10.46 36.08 1.95
CA ASP A 304 11.66 36.87 2.25
C ASP A 304 12.67 36.05 3.07
N LYS A 305 12.17 35.29 4.06
CA LYS A 305 13.02 34.45 4.90
C LYS A 305 13.62 33.25 4.17
N PHE A 306 12.87 32.58 3.29
CA PHE A 306 13.44 31.50 2.47
C PHE A 306 14.39 32.04 1.40
N ASN A 307 14.14 33.20 0.80
CA ASN A 307 15.10 33.82 -0.12
C ASN A 307 16.44 34.14 0.57
N ALA A 308 16.39 34.58 1.83
CA ALA A 308 17.59 34.88 2.62
C ALA A 308 18.34 33.63 3.10
N THR A 309 17.62 32.54 3.41
CA THR A 309 18.22 31.35 4.07
C THR A 309 18.44 30.16 3.12
N HIS A 310 17.65 30.04 2.05
CA HIS A 310 17.60 28.90 1.12
C HIS A 310 17.37 29.38 -0.33
N PRO A 311 18.26 30.18 -0.93
CA PRO A 311 18.01 30.86 -2.21
C PRO A 311 17.76 29.92 -3.40
N TYR A 312 18.12 28.63 -3.29
CA TYR A 312 17.93 27.62 -4.33
C TYR A 312 16.75 26.67 -4.06
N MET A 313 15.99 26.88 -2.98
CA MET A 313 14.82 26.07 -2.67
C MET A 313 13.61 26.50 -3.52
N ASN A 314 12.88 25.52 -4.04
CA ASN A 314 11.67 25.75 -4.83
C ASN A 314 10.45 25.86 -3.91
N LEU A 315 10.05 27.10 -3.61
CA LEU A 315 8.85 27.41 -2.83
C LEU A 315 7.64 27.63 -3.74
N TYR A 316 6.63 26.77 -3.63
CA TYR A 316 5.37 26.88 -4.35
C TYR A 316 4.28 27.39 -3.40
N TYR A 317 3.88 28.65 -3.54
CA TYR A 317 2.96 29.32 -2.61
C TYR A 317 1.82 30.10 -3.29
N LEU A 318 1.90 30.35 -4.61
CA LEU A 318 0.89 31.10 -5.35
C LEU A 318 -0.30 30.21 -5.75
N ASN A 319 -1.52 30.68 -5.50
CA ASN A 319 -2.76 30.05 -5.95
C ASN A 319 -3.04 30.44 -7.40
N LYS A 320 -3.28 29.46 -8.29
CA LYS A 320 -3.68 29.73 -9.69
C LYS A 320 -4.93 30.63 -9.82
N LYS A 321 -5.76 30.75 -8.78
CA LYS A 321 -6.96 31.62 -8.77
C LYS A 321 -6.68 33.11 -8.67
N ASN A 322 -5.48 33.55 -8.28
CA ASN A 322 -5.16 34.97 -8.10
C ASN A 322 -4.69 35.67 -9.39
N PHE A 323 -4.73 35.00 -10.55
CA PHE A 323 -4.37 35.59 -11.85
C PHE A 323 -5.56 36.21 -12.62
N ASN A 324 -6.80 36.08 -12.13
CA ASN A 324 -7.99 36.60 -12.83
C ASN A 324 -8.62 37.86 -12.20
N SER A 325 -7.98 38.53 -11.23
CA SER A 325 -8.53 39.77 -10.62
C SER A 325 -7.65 41.01 -10.80
N LYS A 326 -6.80 41.05 -11.84
CA LYS A 326 -6.11 42.29 -12.26
C LYS A 326 -6.15 42.47 -13.78
N LYS A 327 -7.37 42.61 -14.31
CA LYS A 327 -7.70 43.36 -15.54
C LYS A 327 -9.11 43.91 -15.35
N HIS A 328 -9.29 45.22 -15.54
CA HIS A 328 -10.42 46.07 -15.12
C HIS A 328 -10.26 46.52 -13.65
N ASP A 329 -9.94 47.78 -13.31
CA ASP A 329 -10.02 49.06 -14.04
C ASP A 329 -8.77 49.93 -13.86
#